data_AF-A0A842YBY4-F1
#
_entry.id   AF-A0A842YBY4-F1
#
_cell.length_a   1.000
_cell.length_b   1.000
_cell.length_c   1.000
_cell.angle_alpha   90.00
_cell.angle_beta   90.00
_cell.angle_gamma   90.00
#
_symmetry.space_group_name_H-M   'P 1'
#
loop_
_entity.id
_entity.type
_entity.pdbx_description
1 polymer ?
#
loop_
_entity_poly.entity_id
_entity_poly.type
_entity_poly.pdbx_seq_one_letter_code
_entity_poly.pdbx_strand_id
1 'polypeptide(L)'
;MSGFSRSISYPWALTGIFGAVHFVITLIPFNIALGGGGEISFGLVSAPIIGFLLGPFFGVISVLIGSLLAIFINPGIAILGPLTV
;
A
#
# COMPACT_ATOMS: atom_id res chain seq x y z
N MET A 1 -13.84 29.34 -2.95
CA MET A 1 -13.09 28.37 -3.77
C MET A 1 -11.64 28.82 -3.79
N SER A 2 -10.71 28.01 -3.26
CA SER A 2 -9.29 28.41 -3.11
C SER A 2 -8.63 28.62 -4.48
N GLY A 3 -8.23 29.84 -4.79
CA GLY A 3 -7.64 30.26 -6.08
C GLY A 3 -6.18 29.83 -6.31
N PHE A 4 -5.80 28.65 -5.83
CA PHE A 4 -4.45 28.12 -6.04
C PHE A 4 -4.46 27.14 -7.23
N SER A 5 -3.67 27.46 -8.26
CA SER A 5 -3.33 26.50 -9.30
C SER A 5 -2.52 25.37 -8.66
N ARG A 6 -3.10 24.16 -8.59
CA ARG A 6 -2.39 23.00 -8.04
C ARG A 6 -1.32 22.57 -9.04
N SER A 7 -0.07 22.48 -8.56
CA SER A 7 1.03 21.96 -9.36
C SER A 7 0.71 20.55 -9.85
N ILE A 8 1.14 20.22 -11.08
CA ILE A 8 1.06 18.88 -11.64
C ILE A 8 1.79 17.83 -10.78
N SER A 9 2.75 18.27 -9.97
CA SER A 9 3.51 17.43 -9.04
C SER A 9 2.71 17.04 -7.79
N TYR A 10 1.63 17.75 -7.47
CA TYR A 10 0.83 17.52 -6.27
C TYR A 10 0.29 16.09 -6.13
N PRO A 11 -0.40 15.50 -7.13
CA PRO A 11 -0.90 14.13 -7.03
C PRO A 11 0.24 13.09 -6.95
N TRP A 12 1.37 13.35 -7.60
CA TRP A 12 2.55 12.48 -7.54
C TRP A 12 3.22 12.48 -6.16
N ALA A 13 3.33 13.66 -5.54
CA ALA A 13 3.83 13.77 -4.18
C ALA A 13 2.93 12.99 -3.19
N LEU A 14 1.60 13.12 -3.33
CA LEU A 14 0.66 12.34 -2.53
C LEU A 14 0.80 10.84 -2.78
N THR A 15 0.93 10.42 -4.04
CA THR A 15 1.15 9.01 -4.41
C THR A 15 2.37 8.43 -3.69
N GLY A 16 3.48 9.17 -3.66
CA GLY A 16 4.70 8.76 -2.95
C GLY A 16 4.50 8.68 -1.43
N ILE A 17 3.87 9.69 -0.83
CA ILE A 17 3.59 9.72 0.61
C ILE A 17 2.72 8.53 1.03
N PHE A 18 1.58 8.33 0.35
CA PHE A 18 0.69 7.21 0.66
C PHE A 18 1.33 5.85 0.33
N GLY A 19 2.25 5.79 -0.63
CA GLY A 19 2.96 4.57 -0.97
C GLY A 19 3.93 4.18 0.13
N ALA A 20 4.64 5.16 0.69
CA ALA A 20 5.48 4.97 1.87
C ALA A 20 4.66 4.58 3.11
N VAL A 21 3.49 5.18 3.31
CA VAL A 21 2.57 4.80 4.40
C VAL A 21 2.09 3.36 4.22
N HIS A 22 1.64 2.99 3.02
CA HIS A 22 1.21 1.63 2.72
C HIS A 22 2.34 0.62 2.96
N PHE A 23 3.55 0.93 2.52
CA PHE A 23 4.74 0.12 2.74
C PHE A 23 5.00 -0.13 4.23
N VAL A 24 5.06 0.93 5.04
CA VAL A 24 5.30 0.80 6.50
C VAL A 24 4.21 -0.03 7.16
N ILE A 25 2.94 0.25 6.84
CA ILE A 25 1.80 -0.50 7.39
C ILE A 25 1.86 -1.97 6.99
N THR A 26 2.25 -2.27 5.76
CA THR A 26 2.35 -3.64 5.23
C THR A 26 3.41 -4.46 5.94
N LEU A 27 4.51 -3.81 6.37
CA LEU A 27 5.58 -4.44 7.13
C LEU A 27 5.24 -4.72 8.59
N ILE A 28 4.17 -4.14 9.15
CA ILE A 28 3.77 -4.40 10.53
C ILE A 28 3.17 -5.82 10.57
N PRO A 29 3.84 -6.79 11.23
CA PRO A 29 3.33 -8.15 11.30
C PRO A 29 2.05 -8.16 12.13
N PHE A 30 0.95 -8.61 11.54
CA PHE A 30 -0.28 -8.90 12.27
C PHE A 30 -0.60 -10.38 12.15
N ASN A 31 -0.19 -11.12 13.17
CA ASN A 31 -0.53 -12.53 13.29
C ASN A 31 -1.94 -12.63 13.90
N ILE A 32 -2.99 -12.40 13.11
CA ILE A 32 -4.30 -12.96 13.49
C ILE A 32 -4.20 -14.44 13.15
N ALA A 33 -3.83 -15.24 14.14
CA ALA A 33 -3.87 -16.69 14.03
C ALA A 33 -5.33 -17.14 13.85
N LEU A 34 -5.85 -17.04 12.63
CA LEU A 34 -7.13 -17.62 12.21
C LEU A 34 -6.93 -19.13 12.01
N GLY A 35 -6.62 -19.86 13.08
CA GLY A 35 -6.72 -21.32 13.21
C GLY A 35 -6.03 -22.20 12.14
N GLY A 36 -5.31 -21.63 11.17
CA GLY A 36 -4.90 -22.31 9.95
C GLY A 36 -4.00 -21.44 9.09
N GLY A 37 -2.81 -21.13 9.58
CA GLY A 37 -1.63 -20.71 8.79
C GLY A 37 -1.72 -19.44 7.93
N GLY A 38 -2.85 -18.74 7.88
CA GLY A 38 -3.01 -17.51 7.10
C GLY A 38 -2.73 -16.26 7.95
N GLU A 39 -1.75 -15.44 7.53
CA GLU A 39 -1.50 -14.14 8.12
C GLU A 39 -2.26 -13.05 7.35
N ILE A 40 -3.00 -12.18 8.07
CA ILE A 40 -3.64 -11.00 7.48
C ILE A 40 -2.71 -9.80 7.70
N SER A 41 -2.03 -9.36 6.65
CA SER A 41 -1.26 -8.10 6.70
C SER A 41 -2.19 -6.88 6.76
N PHE A 42 -1.83 -5.86 7.53
CA PHE A 42 -2.51 -4.56 7.51
C PHE A 42 -2.45 -3.86 6.13
N GLY A 43 -1.59 -4.34 5.22
CA GLY A 43 -1.60 -3.96 3.81
C GLY A 43 -2.98 -4.16 3.15
N LEU A 44 -3.69 -5.26 3.49
CA LEU A 44 -5.03 -5.55 2.97
C LEU A 44 -6.07 -4.50 3.37
N VAL A 45 -5.90 -3.86 4.53
CA VAL A 45 -6.81 -2.83 5.04
C VAL A 45 -6.44 -1.46 4.48
N SER A 46 -5.15 -1.14 4.41
CA SER A 46 -4.71 0.18 3.94
C SER A 46 -4.90 0.39 2.44
N ALA A 47 -4.82 -0.66 1.62
CA ALA A 47 -4.99 -0.57 0.17
C ALA A 47 -6.33 0.06 -0.28
N PRO A 48 -7.51 -0.41 0.16
CA PRO A 48 -8.78 0.20 -0.23
C PRO A 48 -8.96 1.63 0.31
N ILE A 49 -8.41 1.93 1.49
CA ILE A 49 -8.45 3.29 2.06
C ILE A 49 -7.67 4.25 1.18
N ILE A 50 -6.46 3.87 0.75
CA ILE A 50 -5.61 4.69 -0.12
C ILE A 50 -6.26 4.85 -1.51
N GLY A 51 -6.84 3.79 -2.05
CA GLY A 51 -7.63 3.84 -3.29
C GLY A 51 -8.80 4.82 -3.20
N PHE A 52 -9.50 4.85 -2.07
CA PHE A 52 -10.58 5.81 -1.82
C PHE A 52 -10.08 7.26 -1.73
N LEU A 53 -8.95 7.50 -1.05
CA LEU A 53 -8.41 8.84 -0.81
C LEU A 53 -7.76 9.47 -2.06
N LEU A 54 -7.03 8.68 -2.85
CA LEU A 54 -6.30 9.17 -4.03
C LEU A 54 -7.02 8.91 -5.35
N GLY A 55 -8.14 8.17 -5.31
CA GLY A 55 -8.86 7.72 -6.48
C GLY A 55 -8.20 6.52 -7.17
N PRO A 56 -8.86 5.98 -8.21
CA PRO A 56 -8.52 4.69 -8.79
C PRO A 56 -7.16 4.65 -9.50
N PHE A 57 -6.63 5.78 -9.97
CA PHE A 57 -5.35 5.81 -10.67
C PHE A 57 -4.17 5.98 -9.71
N PHE A 58 -4.09 7.12 -9.01
CA PHE A 58 -2.98 7.42 -8.11
C PHE A 58 -2.98 6.52 -6.87
N GLY A 59 -4.15 6.10 -6.38
CA GLY A 59 -4.24 5.15 -5.26
C GLY A 59 -3.70 3.78 -5.60
N VAL A 60 -4.02 3.24 -6.79
CA VAL A 60 -3.48 1.95 -7.24
C VAL A 60 -1.97 2.02 -7.41
N ILE A 61 -1.44 3.07 -8.04
CA ILE A 61 0.02 3.25 -8.18
C ILE A 61 0.70 3.32 -6.82
N SER A 62 0.11 4.07 -5.88
CA SER A 62 0.62 4.21 -4.53
C SER A 62 0.72 2.87 -3.79
N VAL A 63 -0.36 2.07 -3.84
CA VAL A 63 -0.42 0.72 -3.24
C VAL A 63 0.58 -0.22 -3.91
N LEU A 64 0.67 -0.23 -5.24
CA LEU A 64 1.61 -1.08 -5.97
C LEU A 64 3.06 -0.79 -5.59
N ILE A 65 3.45 0.49 -5.53
CA ILE A 65 4.81 0.88 -5.12
C ILE A 65 5.08 0.42 -3.69
N GLY A 66 4.17 0.70 -2.75
CA GLY A 66 4.36 0.32 -1.36
C GLY A 66 4.42 -1.20 -1.14
N SER A 67 3.57 -1.97 -1.84
CA SER A 67 3.57 -3.43 -1.79
C SER A 67 4.85 -4.01 -2.39
N LEU A 68 5.31 -3.50 -3.54
CA LEU A 68 6.54 -3.98 -4.19
C LEU A 68 7.75 -3.79 -3.27
N LEU A 69 7.87 -2.61 -2.65
CA LEU A 69 8.93 -2.33 -1.69
C LEU A 69 8.84 -3.24 -0.46
N ALA A 70 7.63 -3.53 0.04
CA ALA A 70 7.45 -4.40 1.19
C ALA A 70 7.87 -5.85 0.87
N ILE A 71 7.51 -6.35 -0.31
CA ILE A 71 7.88 -7.71 -0.77
C ILE A 71 9.41 -7.85 -0.88
N PHE A 72 10.12 -6.83 -1.37
CA PHE A 72 11.59 -6.87 -1.44
C PHE A 72 12.26 -6.95 -0.07
N ILE A 73 11.60 -6.49 1.00
CA ILE A 73 12.12 -6.54 2.37
C ILE A 73 11.67 -7.80 3.09
N ASN A 74 10.41 -8.18 2.94
CA ASN A 74 9.83 -9.38 3.54
C ASN A 74 8.94 -10.10 2.52
N PRO A 75 9.50 -11.08 1.78
CA PRO A 75 8.77 -11.84 0.76
C PRO A 75 7.57 -12.62 1.31
N GLY A 76 7.58 -12.98 2.60
CA GLY A 76 6.50 -13.72 3.25
C GLY A 76 5.17 -12.95 3.34
N ILE A 77 5.19 -11.64 3.09
CA ILE A 77 3.99 -10.77 3.11
C ILE A 77 3.25 -10.78 1.76
N ALA A 78 3.83 -11.37 0.72
CA ALA A 78 3.21 -11.41 -0.60
C ALA A 78 1.90 -12.21 -0.58
N ILE A 79 0.79 -11.55 -0.90
CA ILE A 79 -0.58 -12.12 -0.83
C ILE A 79 -0.87 -13.04 -2.03
N LEU A 80 -0.22 -12.84 -3.19
CA LEU A 80 -0.38 -13.67 -4.40
C LEU A 80 0.90 -13.68 -5.27
N GLY A 81 1.39 -14.88 -5.64
CA GLY A 81 2.22 -15.08 -6.84
C GLY A 81 3.62 -15.71 -6.63
N PRO A 82 4.40 -15.89 -7.72
CA PRO A 82 5.68 -16.63 -7.77
C PRO A 82 6.85 -16.02 -7.00
N LEU A 83 6.60 -14.99 -6.19
CA LEU A 83 7.57 -14.32 -5.34
C LEU A 83 7.50 -14.80 -3.88
N THR A 84 6.55 -15.68 -3.55
CA THR A 84 6.53 -16.46 -2.32
C THR A 84 7.43 -17.69 -2.53
N VAL A 85 8.71 -17.59 -2.13
CA VAL A 85 9.57 -18.78 -1.97
C VAL A 85 9.42 -19.37 -0.57
#